data_AF-A0AAU7W220-F1
#
_entry.id   AF-A0AAU7W220-F1
#
_cell.length_a   1.000
_cell.length_b   1.000
_cell.length_c   1.000
_cell.angle_alpha   90.00
_cell.angle_beta   90.00
_cell.angle_gamma   90.00
#
_symmetry.space_group_name_H-M   'P 1'
#
loop_
_entity.id
_entity.type
_entity.pdbx_description
1 polymer ?
#
loop_
_entity_poly.entity_id
_entity_poly.type
_entity_poly.pdbx_seq_one_letter_code
_entity_poly.pdbx_strand_id
1 'polypeptide(L)'
;MTAVGFSCGHGAAPGSPGSVVLRRACPVCMLVHETQRTRGELLGRVAPAQRAAVAAETRVGAEYEWRCARGHDRYRASIAEVLTGTGCAKCRTAAIAPAALAEAGVPFMKPGLRVGTSMTEQRLRALLGERLRLHHRVNAIRIARTFHGRREVWPDIIVPSLRIAVEYDDPGRSRRAHLGLKEASDLDKDDALREVGWDVIRVRGGGLGPIGPNSIVCRSITAEVADAVVRRMRELRGDAAVDAITLPTATSVRS
;
A
#
# COMPACT_ATOMS: atom_id res chain seq x y z
N MET A 1 -33.77 -13.37 -13.70
CA MET A 1 -32.48 -12.71 -13.38
C MET A 1 -31.40 -13.35 -14.23
N THR A 2 -30.65 -12.56 -15.00
CA THR A 2 -29.51 -13.05 -15.80
C THR A 2 -28.36 -13.44 -14.87
N ALA A 3 -27.90 -14.68 -14.93
CA ALA A 3 -26.76 -15.12 -14.13
C ALA A 3 -25.46 -14.50 -14.67
N VAL A 4 -24.58 -14.01 -13.80
CA VAL A 4 -23.35 -13.31 -14.22
C VAL A 4 -22.12 -14.12 -13.83
N GLY A 5 -21.26 -14.43 -14.81
CA GLY A 5 -19.93 -15.00 -14.62
C GLY A 5 -18.82 -13.96 -14.82
N PHE A 6 -17.62 -14.24 -14.33
CA PHE A 6 -16.46 -13.35 -14.42
C PHE A 6 -15.23 -14.08 -14.97
N SER A 7 -14.27 -13.35 -15.55
CA SER A 7 -13.05 -13.94 -16.13
C SER A 7 -12.15 -14.67 -15.13
N CYS A 8 -12.35 -14.45 -13.84
CA CYS A 8 -11.70 -15.20 -12.77
C CYS A 8 -12.36 -16.56 -12.47
N GLY A 9 -13.38 -16.97 -13.25
CA GLY A 9 -14.09 -18.26 -13.09
C GLY A 9 -15.13 -18.30 -11.97
N HIS A 10 -15.45 -17.16 -11.35
CA HIS A 10 -16.46 -17.08 -10.28
C HIS A 10 -17.80 -16.54 -10.82
N GLY A 11 -18.89 -16.79 -10.07
CA GLY A 11 -20.24 -16.39 -10.43
C GLY A 11 -21.03 -17.55 -11.04
N ALA A 12 -21.73 -17.29 -12.14
CA ALA A 12 -22.51 -18.29 -12.85
C ALA A 12 -21.66 -19.50 -13.27
N ALA A 13 -22.20 -20.71 -13.15
CA ALA A 13 -21.53 -21.92 -13.60
C ALA A 13 -21.29 -21.86 -15.13
N PRO A 14 -20.15 -22.36 -15.64
CA PRO A 14 -19.87 -22.40 -17.08
C PRO A 14 -21.01 -23.07 -17.85
N GLY A 15 -21.51 -22.41 -18.90
CA GLY A 15 -22.59 -22.97 -19.73
C GLY A 15 -24.00 -22.86 -19.15
N SER A 16 -24.19 -22.14 -18.03
CA SER A 16 -25.54 -21.87 -17.50
C SER A 16 -26.39 -21.12 -18.55
N PRO A 17 -27.58 -21.63 -18.93
CA PRO A 17 -28.45 -20.98 -19.91
C PRO A 17 -28.76 -19.54 -19.51
N GLY A 18 -28.59 -18.59 -20.44
CA GLY A 18 -28.84 -17.16 -20.18
C GLY A 18 -27.81 -16.50 -19.26
N SER A 19 -26.62 -17.07 -19.07
CA SER A 19 -25.53 -16.41 -18.34
C SER A 19 -24.70 -15.48 -19.21
N VAL A 20 -24.25 -14.37 -18.62
CA VAL A 20 -23.33 -13.41 -19.25
C VAL A 20 -21.99 -13.46 -18.55
N VAL A 21 -20.90 -13.68 -19.30
CA VAL A 21 -19.53 -13.66 -18.76
C VAL A 21 -18.89 -12.30 -18.99
N LEU A 22 -18.54 -11.62 -17.90
CA LEU A 22 -17.79 -10.37 -17.94
C LEU A 22 -16.29 -10.64 -18.06
N ARG A 23 -15.61 -9.86 -18.90
CA ARG A 23 -14.14 -9.95 -19.09
C ARG A 23 -13.32 -9.51 -17.88
N ARG A 24 -13.94 -8.85 -16.89
CA ARG A 24 -13.30 -8.42 -15.64
C ARG A 24 -13.36 -9.50 -14.58
N ALA A 25 -12.42 -9.46 -13.64
CA ALA A 25 -12.49 -10.27 -12.43
C ALA A 25 -13.69 -9.87 -11.55
N CYS A 26 -14.17 -10.80 -10.71
CA CYS A 26 -15.27 -10.50 -9.80
C CYS A 26 -14.87 -9.49 -8.70
N PRO A 27 -15.82 -8.77 -8.09
CA PRO A 27 -15.53 -7.78 -7.04
C PRO A 27 -14.71 -8.33 -5.87
N VAL A 28 -14.98 -9.55 -5.42
CA VAL A 28 -14.18 -10.20 -4.37
C VAL A 28 -12.73 -10.43 -4.82
N CYS A 29 -12.50 -10.96 -6.03
CA CYS A 29 -11.13 -11.18 -6.54
C CYS A 29 -10.38 -9.87 -6.75
N MET A 30 -11.07 -8.82 -7.20
CA MET A 30 -10.47 -7.48 -7.29
C MET A 30 -10.03 -7.02 -5.90
N LEU A 31 -10.92 -7.00 -4.91
CA LEU A 31 -10.58 -6.55 -3.55
C LEU A 31 -9.49 -7.41 -2.87
N VAL A 32 -9.50 -8.73 -3.10
CA VAL A 32 -8.44 -9.63 -2.63
C VAL A 32 -7.08 -9.22 -3.20
N HIS A 33 -7.02 -8.94 -4.50
CA HIS A 33 -5.79 -8.45 -5.14
C HIS A 33 -5.37 -7.06 -4.63
N GLU A 34 -6.31 -6.13 -4.51
CA GLU A 34 -6.05 -4.77 -4.02
C GLU A 34 -5.48 -4.74 -2.61
N THR A 35 -5.95 -5.64 -1.76
CA THR A 35 -5.47 -5.76 -0.40
C THR A 35 -4.22 -6.65 -0.26
N GLN A 36 -3.59 -7.00 -1.39
CA GLN A 36 -2.40 -7.85 -1.49
C GLN A 36 -2.55 -9.17 -0.72
N ARG A 37 -3.65 -9.87 -1.02
CA ARG A 37 -3.98 -11.19 -0.47
C ARG A 37 -4.32 -12.16 -1.60
N THR A 38 -4.48 -13.42 -1.23
CA THR A 38 -4.95 -14.49 -2.10
C THR A 38 -6.34 -14.96 -1.68
N ARG A 39 -7.07 -15.59 -2.62
CA ARG A 39 -8.37 -16.20 -2.29
C ARG A 39 -8.21 -17.35 -1.30
N GLY A 40 -7.08 -18.09 -1.36
CA GLY A 40 -6.75 -19.12 -0.38
C GLY A 40 -6.64 -18.57 1.04
N GLU A 41 -5.99 -17.41 1.24
CA GLU A 41 -5.92 -16.75 2.55
C GLU A 41 -7.31 -16.34 3.05
N LEU A 42 -8.18 -15.84 2.18
CA LEU A 42 -9.56 -15.51 2.54
C LEU A 42 -10.33 -16.78 3.00
N LEU A 43 -10.24 -17.87 2.23
CA LEU A 43 -10.87 -19.15 2.56
C LEU A 43 -10.28 -19.81 3.82
N GLY A 44 -9.02 -19.55 4.12
CA GLY A 44 -8.39 -19.97 5.37
C GLY A 44 -9.01 -19.31 6.60
N ARG A 45 -9.60 -18.12 6.45
CA ARG A 45 -10.17 -17.35 7.57
C ARG A 45 -11.65 -17.62 7.82
N VAL A 46 -12.44 -18.02 6.82
CA VAL A 46 -13.87 -18.31 7.03
C VAL A 46 -14.06 -19.58 7.89
N ALA A 47 -15.19 -19.67 8.60
CA ALA A 47 -15.63 -20.87 9.28
C ALA A 47 -15.66 -22.08 8.30
N PRO A 48 -15.19 -23.28 8.70
CA PRO A 48 -15.06 -24.43 7.79
C PRO A 48 -16.33 -24.77 7.02
N ALA A 49 -17.49 -24.72 7.68
CA ALA A 49 -18.79 -25.04 7.08
C ALA A 49 -19.21 -24.09 5.95
N GLN A 50 -18.64 -22.88 5.88
CA GLN A 50 -19.02 -21.85 4.92
C GLN A 50 -17.98 -21.65 3.80
N ARG A 51 -16.89 -22.43 3.79
CA ARG A 51 -15.82 -22.30 2.79
C ARG A 51 -16.31 -22.46 1.36
N ALA A 52 -17.18 -23.44 1.09
CA ALA A 52 -17.72 -23.66 -0.24
C ALA A 52 -18.55 -22.46 -0.74
N ALA A 53 -19.34 -21.85 0.15
CA ALA A 53 -20.12 -20.66 -0.18
C ALA A 53 -19.21 -19.45 -0.50
N VAL A 54 -18.20 -19.19 0.34
CA VAL A 54 -17.24 -18.09 0.10
C VAL A 54 -16.38 -18.35 -1.14
N ALA A 55 -16.08 -19.62 -1.45
CA ALA A 55 -15.31 -19.97 -2.64
C ALA A 55 -16.01 -19.54 -3.93
N ALA A 56 -17.35 -19.56 -3.98
CA ALA A 56 -18.14 -19.10 -5.13
C ALA A 56 -18.57 -17.62 -5.05
N GLU A 57 -18.45 -16.97 -3.89
CA GLU A 57 -19.00 -15.62 -3.66
C GLU A 57 -18.30 -14.54 -4.51
N THR A 58 -19.10 -13.61 -5.01
CA THR A 58 -18.67 -12.48 -5.86
C THR A 58 -19.01 -11.11 -5.27
N ARG A 59 -19.87 -11.05 -4.24
CA ARG A 59 -20.33 -9.84 -3.58
C ARG A 59 -19.46 -9.52 -2.37
N VAL A 60 -18.83 -8.35 -2.37
CA VAL A 60 -17.98 -7.92 -1.23
C VAL A 60 -18.78 -7.63 0.04
N GLY A 61 -20.07 -7.30 -0.08
CA GLY A 61 -20.96 -7.07 1.06
C GLY A 61 -21.56 -8.34 1.68
N ALA A 62 -21.31 -9.53 1.11
CA ALA A 62 -21.85 -10.77 1.65
C ALA A 62 -21.19 -11.12 3.00
N GLU A 63 -22.02 -11.47 3.98
CA GLU A 63 -21.59 -11.77 5.34
C GLU A 63 -21.45 -13.26 5.62
N TYR A 64 -20.42 -13.59 6.39
CA TYR A 64 -20.12 -14.95 6.84
C TYR A 64 -19.60 -14.94 8.27
N GLU A 65 -19.47 -16.12 8.86
CA GLU A 65 -18.75 -16.34 10.11
C GLU A 65 -17.27 -16.53 9.81
N TRP A 66 -16.43 -15.75 10.47
CA TRP A 66 -14.98 -15.73 10.28
C TRP A 66 -14.27 -16.13 11.56
N ARG A 67 -13.12 -16.77 11.41
CA ARG A 67 -12.16 -17.03 12.49
C ARG A 67 -11.19 -15.87 12.56
N CYS A 68 -10.95 -15.35 13.77
CA CYS A 68 -9.95 -14.33 13.96
C CYS A 68 -8.54 -14.87 13.66
N ALA A 69 -7.77 -14.18 12.81
CA ALA A 69 -6.40 -14.56 12.49
C ALA A 69 -5.45 -14.50 13.71
N ARG A 70 -5.84 -13.78 14.77
CA ARG A 70 -5.11 -13.69 16.04
C ARG A 70 -5.56 -14.73 17.08
N GLY A 71 -6.47 -15.64 16.74
CA GLY A 71 -6.94 -16.68 17.67
C GLY A 71 -7.92 -16.20 18.75
N HIS A 72 -8.52 -15.02 18.59
CA HIS A 72 -9.67 -14.59 19.41
C HIS A 72 -10.93 -15.41 19.05
N ASP A 73 -12.11 -14.80 19.05
CA ASP A 73 -13.37 -15.48 18.78
C ASP A 73 -13.73 -15.50 17.29
N ARG A 74 -14.75 -16.29 16.97
CA ARG A 74 -15.45 -16.16 15.69
C ARG A 74 -16.25 -14.86 15.68
N TYR A 75 -16.45 -14.30 14.49
CA TYR A 75 -17.20 -13.06 14.33
C TYR A 75 -17.89 -13.04 12.97
N ARG A 76 -19.05 -12.38 12.93
CA ARG A 76 -19.78 -12.12 11.69
C ARG A 76 -19.31 -10.80 11.08
N ALA A 77 -19.06 -10.82 9.78
CA ALA A 77 -18.63 -9.65 9.02
C ALA A 77 -18.81 -9.91 7.52
N SER A 78 -18.88 -8.83 6.75
CA SER A 78 -18.80 -8.87 5.29
C SER A 78 -17.39 -9.23 4.79
N ILE A 79 -17.29 -9.74 3.56
CA ILE A 79 -15.99 -9.95 2.91
C ILE A 79 -15.17 -8.65 2.86
N ALA A 80 -15.82 -7.51 2.61
CA ALA A 80 -15.20 -6.20 2.61
C ALA A 80 -14.51 -5.90 3.96
N GLU A 81 -15.26 -5.96 5.07
CA GLU A 81 -14.72 -5.69 6.41
C GLU A 81 -13.59 -6.64 6.81
N VAL A 82 -13.62 -7.89 6.35
CA VAL A 82 -12.58 -8.89 6.62
C VAL A 82 -11.28 -8.59 5.88
N LEU A 83 -11.38 -8.02 4.67
CA LEU A 83 -10.25 -7.67 3.82
C LEU A 83 -9.69 -6.28 4.12
N THR A 84 -10.53 -5.31 4.48
CA THR A 84 -10.11 -3.90 4.66
C THR A 84 -10.05 -3.46 6.12
N GLY A 85 -10.75 -4.15 7.02
CA GLY A 85 -10.86 -3.79 8.42
C GLY A 85 -9.88 -4.49 9.35
N THR A 86 -10.03 -4.22 10.64
CA THR A 86 -9.13 -4.71 11.71
C THR A 86 -9.42 -6.16 12.15
N GLY A 87 -10.57 -6.70 11.75
CA GLY A 87 -11.07 -8.02 12.16
C GLY A 87 -12.12 -7.96 13.28
N CYS A 88 -12.10 -8.97 14.16
CA CYS A 88 -13.10 -9.14 15.24
C CYS A 88 -13.13 -7.97 16.25
N ALA A 89 -14.15 -7.92 17.11
CA ALA A 89 -14.32 -6.87 18.12
C ALA A 89 -13.07 -6.63 18.99
N LYS A 90 -12.46 -7.70 19.52
CA LYS A 90 -11.22 -7.61 20.31
C LYS A 90 -10.06 -6.98 19.51
N CYS A 91 -9.92 -7.32 18.23
CA CYS A 91 -8.92 -6.70 17.36
C CYS A 91 -9.18 -5.21 17.14
N ARG A 92 -10.44 -4.80 17.02
CA ARG A 92 -10.82 -3.39 16.86
C ARG A 92 -10.51 -2.59 18.12
N THR A 93 -10.89 -3.09 19.30
CA THR A 93 -10.55 -2.47 20.58
C THR A 93 -9.04 -2.34 20.76
N ALA A 94 -8.30 -3.41 20.47
CA ALA A 94 -6.84 -3.39 20.57
C ALA A 94 -6.17 -2.40 19.59
N ALA A 95 -6.80 -2.09 18.45
CA ALA A 95 -6.24 -1.16 17.48
C ALA A 95 -6.32 0.31 17.90
N ILE A 96 -7.30 0.65 18.74
CA ILE A 96 -7.48 2.01 19.27
C ILE A 96 -6.98 2.16 20.72
N ALA A 97 -6.39 1.10 21.28
CA ALA A 97 -5.83 1.16 22.63
C ALA A 97 -4.66 2.15 22.69
N PRO A 98 -4.42 2.83 23.82
CA PRO A 98 -3.34 3.82 23.96
C PRO A 98 -1.97 3.30 23.53
N ALA A 99 -1.62 2.06 23.88
CA ALA A 99 -0.36 1.44 23.47
C ALA A 99 -0.23 1.32 21.93
N ALA A 100 -1.33 0.94 21.26
CA ALA A 100 -1.37 0.83 19.81
C ALA A 100 -1.23 2.18 19.10
N LEU A 101 -1.75 3.26 19.70
CA LEU A 101 -1.62 4.62 19.19
C LEU A 101 -0.23 5.20 19.47
N ALA A 102 0.37 4.89 20.63
CA ALA A 102 1.73 5.30 20.97
C ALA A 102 2.79 4.74 20.00
N GLU A 103 2.55 3.56 19.44
CA GLU A 103 3.40 2.97 18.41
C GLU A 103 3.15 3.51 16.98
N ALA A 104 2.13 4.36 16.80
CA ALA A 104 1.80 4.88 15.48
C ALA A 104 2.90 5.85 14.98
N GLY A 105 3.24 5.74 13.70
CA GLY A 105 4.33 6.47 13.07
C GLY A 105 5.72 5.91 13.37
N VAL A 106 5.85 4.82 14.13
CA VAL A 106 7.15 4.16 14.36
C VAL A 106 7.54 3.36 13.10
N PRO A 107 8.71 3.63 12.50
CA PRO A 107 9.24 2.82 11.40
C PRO A 107 9.86 1.55 11.97
N PHE A 108 9.70 0.42 11.27
CA PHE A 108 10.24 -0.87 11.70
C PHE A 108 10.67 -1.74 10.52
N MET A 109 11.48 -2.75 10.82
CA MET A 109 11.85 -3.79 9.88
C MET A 109 10.78 -4.87 9.88
N LYS A 110 10.13 -5.11 8.75
CA LYS A 110 9.30 -6.28 8.51
C LYS A 110 10.10 -7.35 7.76
N PRO A 111 10.53 -8.43 8.44
CA PRO A 111 11.29 -9.51 7.80
C PRO A 111 10.46 -10.20 6.72
N GLY A 112 11.12 -10.59 5.62
CA GLY A 112 10.48 -11.36 4.56
C GLY A 112 9.47 -10.59 3.70
N LEU A 113 9.40 -9.26 3.84
CA LEU A 113 8.62 -8.43 2.93
C LEU A 113 9.26 -8.47 1.53
N ARG A 114 8.73 -9.32 0.64
CA ARG A 114 9.10 -9.40 -0.77
C ARG A 114 8.13 -8.54 -1.59
N VAL A 115 8.23 -7.22 -1.48
CA VAL A 115 7.64 -6.35 -2.50
C VAL A 115 8.54 -6.43 -3.73
N GLY A 116 7.96 -6.68 -4.90
CA GLY A 116 8.73 -6.64 -6.14
C GLY A 116 9.18 -5.22 -6.40
N THR A 117 10.38 -4.86 -5.97
CA THR A 117 10.93 -3.52 -6.19
C THR A 117 11.25 -3.35 -7.66
N SER A 118 10.58 -2.40 -8.32
CA SER A 118 10.86 -2.14 -9.73
C SER A 118 12.30 -1.66 -9.95
N MET A 119 12.87 -1.89 -11.13
CA MET A 119 14.19 -1.34 -11.47
C MET A 119 14.23 0.18 -11.33
N THR A 120 13.09 0.85 -11.52
CA THR A 120 12.97 2.30 -11.40
C THR A 120 13.03 2.77 -9.95
N GLU A 121 12.34 2.09 -9.03
CA GLU A 121 12.47 2.33 -7.59
C GLU A 121 13.92 2.11 -7.10
N GLN A 122 14.57 1.05 -7.58
CA GLN A 122 15.98 0.78 -7.24
C GLN A 122 16.90 1.90 -7.73
N ARG A 123 16.67 2.41 -8.94
CA ARG A 123 17.41 3.54 -9.50
C ARG A 123 17.20 4.82 -8.69
N LEU A 124 15.97 5.14 -8.30
CA LEU A 124 15.68 6.31 -7.45
C LEU A 124 16.38 6.17 -6.09
N ARG A 125 16.31 4.99 -5.47
CA ARG A 125 17.00 4.71 -4.21
C ARG A 125 18.52 4.87 -4.35
N ALA A 126 19.12 4.39 -5.43
CA ALA A 126 20.56 4.53 -5.68
C ALA A 126 20.97 6.00 -5.78
N LEU A 127 20.27 6.79 -6.60
CA LEU A 127 20.56 8.22 -6.78
C LEU A 127 20.36 9.03 -5.50
N LEU A 128 19.35 8.69 -4.68
CA LEU A 128 19.19 9.29 -3.35
C LEU A 128 20.27 8.82 -2.39
N GLY A 129 20.72 7.56 -2.49
CA GLY A 129 21.81 6.99 -1.70
C GLY A 129 23.19 7.58 -2.03
N GLU A 130 23.36 8.22 -3.18
CA GLU A 130 24.55 9.03 -3.51
C GLU A 130 24.55 10.39 -2.80
N ARG A 131 23.37 10.88 -2.42
CA ARG A 131 23.17 12.21 -1.81
C ARG A 131 23.00 12.14 -0.30
N LEU A 132 22.33 11.11 0.19
CA LEU A 132 21.87 10.98 1.57
C LEU A 132 22.28 9.64 2.18
N ARG A 133 22.58 9.65 3.47
CA ARG A 133 22.73 8.46 4.32
C ARG A 133 21.37 7.82 4.56
N LEU A 134 20.92 6.99 3.62
CA LEU A 134 19.64 6.29 3.73
C LEU A 134 19.70 5.13 4.75
N HIS A 135 18.70 5.08 5.64
CA HIS A 135 18.55 3.98 6.58
C HIS A 135 17.94 2.75 5.88
N HIS A 136 18.62 1.60 5.96
CA HIS A 136 18.20 0.33 5.33
C HIS A 136 17.61 -0.67 6.33
N ARG A 137 17.46 -0.29 7.60
CA ARG A 137 16.95 -1.18 8.68
C ARG A 137 15.46 -1.04 8.93
N VAL A 138 14.73 -0.34 8.06
CA VAL A 138 13.28 -0.20 8.14
C VAL A 138 12.68 -0.24 6.75
N ASN A 139 11.50 -0.86 6.62
CA ASN A 139 10.76 -0.97 5.36
C ASN A 139 9.23 -0.83 5.54
N ALA A 140 8.79 -0.52 6.77
CA ALA A 140 7.39 -0.36 7.09
C ALA A 140 7.21 0.74 8.14
N ILE A 141 6.04 1.38 8.13
CA ILE A 141 5.65 2.39 9.12
C ILE A 141 4.30 1.95 9.70
N ARG A 142 4.17 1.97 11.04
CA ARG A 142 2.88 1.74 11.71
C ARG A 142 1.97 2.93 11.51
N ILE A 143 0.68 2.71 11.27
CA ILE A 143 -0.34 3.76 11.13
C ILE A 143 -1.43 3.62 12.21
N ALA A 144 -2.10 4.73 12.50
CA ALA A 144 -3.14 4.79 13.55
C ALA A 144 -4.42 4.05 13.13
N ARG A 145 -4.72 4.04 11.82
CA ARG A 145 -5.87 3.35 11.21
C ARG A 145 -5.46 2.12 10.41
N THR A 146 -6.44 1.43 9.81
CA THR A 146 -6.17 0.35 8.87
C THR A 146 -6.17 0.86 7.43
N PHE A 147 -5.17 0.47 6.66
CA PHE A 147 -5.11 0.64 5.21
C PHE A 147 -5.00 -0.74 4.56
N HIS A 148 -5.91 -1.07 3.64
CA HIS A 148 -6.02 -2.43 3.05
C HIS A 148 -6.02 -3.58 4.09
N GLY A 149 -6.64 -3.34 5.25
CA GLY A 149 -6.73 -4.30 6.36
C GLY A 149 -5.42 -4.53 7.11
N ARG A 150 -4.46 -3.60 7.02
CA ARG A 150 -3.19 -3.63 7.75
C ARG A 150 -3.01 -2.32 8.52
N ARG A 151 -2.33 -2.38 9.67
CA ARG A 151 -1.96 -1.19 10.47
C ARG A 151 -0.55 -0.71 10.18
N GLU A 152 -0.12 -0.97 8.96
CA GLU A 152 1.21 -0.66 8.49
C GLU A 152 1.13 -0.38 7.00
N VAL A 153 2.00 0.52 6.56
CA VAL A 153 2.20 0.84 5.15
C VAL A 153 3.68 0.64 4.81
N TRP A 154 3.93 0.36 3.55
CA TRP A 154 5.27 0.08 3.03
C TRP A 154 5.55 1.10 1.93
N PRO A 155 6.17 2.24 2.25
CA PRO A 155 6.68 3.17 1.25
C PRO A 155 7.88 2.60 0.52
N ASP A 156 8.12 3.06 -0.70
CA ASP A 156 9.29 2.66 -1.46
C ASP A 156 10.56 3.06 -0.72
N ILE A 157 10.67 4.30 -0.26
CA ILE A 157 11.81 4.78 0.52
C ILE A 157 11.32 5.45 1.79
N ILE A 158 11.92 5.06 2.92
CA ILE A 158 11.65 5.64 4.23
C ILE A 158 12.88 6.42 4.65
N VAL A 159 12.70 7.68 5.07
CA VAL A 159 13.75 8.52 5.65
C VAL A 159 13.35 8.86 7.09
N PRO A 160 13.66 7.97 8.06
CA PRO A 160 13.17 8.09 9.44
C PRO A 160 13.56 9.38 10.15
N SER A 161 14.80 9.81 9.99
CA SER A 161 15.34 11.04 10.61
C SER A 161 14.55 12.28 10.21
N LEU A 162 13.94 12.27 9.02
CA LEU A 162 13.11 13.36 8.51
C LEU A 162 11.61 13.10 8.67
N ARG A 163 11.19 11.90 9.08
CA ARG A 163 9.78 11.45 8.97
C ARG A 163 9.19 11.75 7.59
N ILE A 164 9.93 11.39 6.54
CA ILE A 164 9.52 11.51 5.15
C ILE A 164 9.48 10.12 4.52
N ALA A 165 8.38 9.83 3.84
CA ALA A 165 8.22 8.70 2.93
C ALA A 165 8.31 9.19 1.48
N VAL A 166 9.00 8.44 0.62
CA VAL A 166 9.06 8.71 -0.82
C VAL A 166 8.44 7.52 -1.54
N GLU A 167 7.52 7.82 -2.46
CA GLU A 167 6.84 6.84 -3.32
C GLU A 167 7.18 7.14 -4.78
N TYR A 168 7.36 6.11 -5.59
CA TYR A 168 7.48 6.20 -7.03
C TYR A 168 6.22 5.60 -7.69
N ASP A 169 5.48 6.45 -8.40
CA ASP A 169 4.26 6.05 -9.09
C ASP A 169 4.51 5.96 -10.60
N ASP A 170 4.13 4.83 -11.21
CA ASP A 170 4.10 4.65 -12.66
C ASP A 170 2.82 3.88 -13.07
N PRO A 171 2.08 4.32 -14.10
CA PRO A 171 0.81 3.70 -14.47
C PRO A 171 0.97 2.26 -15.01
N GLY A 172 2.21 1.83 -15.23
CA GLY A 172 2.62 0.50 -15.63
C GLY A 172 2.16 0.13 -17.03
N ARG A 173 2.43 -1.12 -17.43
CA ARG A 173 2.01 -1.65 -18.74
C ARG A 173 0.51 -1.57 -18.99
N SER A 174 -0.29 -1.65 -17.92
CA SER A 174 -1.75 -1.62 -18.01
C SER A 174 -2.34 -0.22 -18.15
N ARG A 175 -1.53 0.84 -17.97
CA ARG A 175 -1.92 2.27 -17.95
C ARG A 175 -3.10 2.60 -17.03
N ARG A 176 -3.25 1.87 -15.93
CA ARG A 176 -4.37 2.01 -14.99
C ARG A 176 -3.95 2.13 -13.53
N ALA A 177 -2.69 1.86 -13.22
CA ALA A 177 -2.19 2.12 -11.87
C ALA A 177 -2.18 3.63 -11.60
N HIS A 178 -2.41 4.02 -10.35
CA HIS A 178 -2.38 5.40 -9.89
C HIS A 178 -3.32 6.38 -10.65
N LEU A 179 -4.41 5.88 -11.20
CA LEU A 179 -5.46 6.67 -11.86
C LEU A 179 -6.84 6.39 -11.24
N GLY A 180 -7.69 7.42 -11.15
CA GLY A 180 -9.06 7.31 -10.67
C GLY A 180 -9.13 6.75 -9.24
N LEU A 181 -9.81 5.62 -9.04
CA LEU A 181 -9.93 4.99 -7.72
C LEU A 181 -8.57 4.56 -7.12
N LYS A 182 -7.56 4.30 -7.95
CA LYS A 182 -6.20 4.02 -7.46
C LYS A 182 -5.53 5.26 -6.90
N GLU A 183 -5.68 6.39 -7.59
CA GLU A 183 -5.21 7.69 -7.09
C GLU A 183 -5.92 8.08 -5.77
N ALA A 184 -7.22 7.81 -5.65
CA ALA A 184 -7.93 8.00 -4.38
C ALA A 184 -7.38 7.10 -3.25
N SER A 185 -7.05 5.84 -3.55
CA SER A 185 -6.41 4.94 -2.58
C SER A 185 -4.99 5.39 -2.22
N ASP A 186 -4.26 5.99 -3.16
CA ASP A 186 -2.93 6.55 -2.93
C ASP A 186 -3.00 7.76 -1.99
N LEU A 187 -3.98 8.64 -2.20
CA LEU A 187 -4.28 9.74 -1.28
C LEU A 187 -4.65 9.25 0.12
N ASP A 188 -5.46 8.20 0.23
CA ASP A 188 -5.81 7.61 1.54
C ASP A 188 -4.59 6.99 2.26
N LYS A 189 -3.63 6.43 1.50
CA LYS A 189 -2.33 5.98 2.04
C LYS A 189 -1.54 7.18 2.60
N ASP A 190 -1.49 8.28 1.86
CA ASP A 190 -0.76 9.48 2.26
C ASP A 190 -1.39 10.13 3.49
N ASP A 191 -2.72 10.18 3.54
CA ASP A 191 -3.47 10.68 4.70
C ASP A 191 -3.17 9.84 5.95
N ALA A 192 -3.14 8.51 5.81
CA ALA A 192 -2.81 7.60 6.92
C ALA A 192 -1.38 7.80 7.45
N LEU A 193 -0.44 8.17 6.58
CA LEU A 193 0.94 8.53 6.96
C LEU A 193 0.99 9.90 7.64
N ARG A 194 0.28 10.89 7.08
CA ARG A 194 0.23 12.26 7.62
C ARG A 194 -0.41 12.32 9.00
N GLU A 195 -1.45 11.53 9.26
CA GLU A 195 -2.07 11.37 10.59
C GLU A 195 -1.07 10.94 11.67
N VAL A 196 0.01 10.25 11.29
CA VAL A 196 1.06 9.79 12.22
C VAL A 196 2.37 10.58 12.06
N GLY A 197 2.27 11.80 11.52
CA GLY A 197 3.37 12.76 11.44
C GLY A 197 4.43 12.43 10.41
N TRP A 198 4.06 11.79 9.30
CA TRP A 198 4.93 11.56 8.15
C TRP A 198 4.48 12.39 6.95
N ASP A 199 5.41 13.05 6.29
CA ASP A 199 5.15 13.66 4.98
C ASP A 199 5.46 12.66 3.86
N VAL A 200 4.70 12.77 2.77
CA VAL A 200 4.89 11.95 1.57
C VAL A 200 5.34 12.82 0.40
N ILE A 201 6.43 12.40 -0.26
CA ILE A 201 6.89 12.95 -1.53
C ILE A 201 6.61 11.89 -2.60
N ARG A 202 5.81 12.25 -3.62
CA ARG A 202 5.47 11.35 -4.72
C ARG A 202 6.26 11.70 -5.97
N VAL A 203 7.10 10.79 -6.44
CA VAL A 203 7.78 10.90 -7.72
C VAL A 203 6.91 10.23 -8.79
N ARG A 204 6.23 11.04 -9.61
CA ARG A 204 5.22 10.57 -10.56
C ARG A 204 5.79 10.47 -11.98
N GLY A 205 5.95 9.25 -12.47
CA GLY A 205 6.46 8.91 -13.80
C GLY A 205 5.37 8.64 -14.83
N GLY A 206 5.77 8.28 -16.06
CA GLY A 206 4.88 7.66 -17.04
C GLY A 206 3.72 8.54 -17.55
N GLY A 207 3.82 9.86 -17.42
CA GLY A 207 2.79 10.81 -17.84
C GLY A 207 1.70 11.09 -16.80
N LEU A 208 1.88 10.63 -15.56
CA LEU A 208 1.01 11.00 -14.44
C LEU A 208 1.16 12.49 -14.11
N GLY A 209 0.03 13.17 -13.88
CA GLY A 209 0.01 14.54 -13.37
C GLY A 209 0.33 14.60 -11.87
N PRO A 210 0.56 15.78 -11.28
CA PRO A 210 0.83 15.87 -9.84
C PRO A 210 -0.40 15.51 -9.00
N ILE A 211 -0.19 14.87 -7.85
CA ILE A 211 -1.18 14.76 -6.76
C ILE A 211 -0.67 15.59 -5.59
N GLY A 212 -1.26 16.76 -5.42
CA GLY A 212 -0.93 17.66 -4.32
C GLY A 212 0.46 18.32 -4.42
N PRO A 213 0.82 19.10 -3.39
CA PRO A 213 1.96 19.99 -3.45
C PRO A 213 3.30 19.25 -3.52
N ASN A 214 3.42 18.08 -2.87
CA ASN A 214 4.67 17.32 -2.74
C ASN A 214 4.94 16.33 -3.89
N SER A 215 4.24 16.50 -5.01
CA SER A 215 4.48 15.72 -6.21
C SER A 215 5.64 16.27 -7.04
N ILE A 216 6.49 15.36 -7.51
CA ILE A 216 7.57 15.62 -8.46
C ILE A 216 7.25 14.82 -9.71
N VAL A 217 6.81 15.49 -10.77
CA VAL A 217 6.50 14.85 -12.05
C VAL A 217 7.78 14.68 -12.85
N CYS A 218 7.98 13.50 -13.42
CA CYS A 218 9.14 13.19 -14.25
C CYS A 218 8.76 12.31 -15.45
N ARG A 219 9.58 12.36 -16.51
CA ARG A 219 9.49 11.40 -17.62
C ARG A 219 10.23 10.10 -17.30
N SER A 220 11.34 10.22 -16.58
CA SER A 220 12.20 9.13 -16.15
C SER A 220 12.96 9.55 -14.89
N ILE A 221 13.52 8.56 -14.18
CA ILE A 221 14.34 8.82 -12.99
C ILE A 221 15.76 9.23 -13.39
N THR A 222 16.12 10.46 -13.05
CA THR A 222 17.44 11.07 -13.30
C THR A 222 18.03 11.65 -12.02
N ALA A 223 19.30 12.09 -12.08
CA ALA A 223 19.97 12.75 -10.97
C ALA A 223 19.20 14.01 -10.52
N GLU A 224 18.68 14.78 -11.48
CA GLU A 224 17.91 16.00 -11.22
C GLU A 224 16.59 15.72 -10.49
N VAL A 225 15.97 14.56 -10.74
CA VAL A 225 14.78 14.11 -9.99
C VAL A 225 15.15 13.82 -8.54
N ALA A 226 16.29 13.16 -8.30
CA ALA A 226 16.79 12.94 -6.94
C ALA A 226 17.13 14.27 -6.24
N ASP A 227 17.73 15.23 -6.94
CA ASP A 227 17.97 16.59 -6.42
C ASP A 227 16.67 17.33 -6.09
N ALA A 228 15.63 17.17 -6.90
CA ALA A 228 14.31 17.74 -6.63
C ALA A 228 13.67 17.11 -5.37
N VAL A 229 13.84 15.81 -5.16
CA VAL A 229 13.39 15.13 -3.94
C VAL A 229 14.12 15.69 -2.71
N VAL A 230 15.45 15.83 -2.77
CA VAL A 230 16.24 16.42 -1.67
C VAL A 230 15.81 17.86 -1.40
N ARG A 231 15.59 18.67 -2.45
CA ARG A 231 15.09 20.04 -2.30
C ARG A 231 13.73 20.07 -1.61
N ARG A 232 12.81 19.17 -1.99
CA ARG A 232 11.52 19.04 -1.31
C ARG A 232 11.66 18.61 0.15
N MET A 233 12.61 17.74 0.47
CA MET A 233 12.92 17.41 1.88
C MET A 233 13.37 18.65 2.66
N ARG A 234 14.18 19.52 2.06
CA ARG A 234 14.62 20.79 2.66
C ARG A 234 13.45 21.74 2.88
N GLU A 235 12.56 21.87 1.90
CA GLU A 235 11.33 22.68 2.04
C GLU A 235 10.43 22.18 3.19
N LEU A 236 10.37 20.86 3.42
CA LEU A 236 9.52 20.25 4.45
C LEU A 236 10.14 20.21 5.86
N ARG A 237 11.47 20.19 5.98
CA ARG A 237 12.18 19.95 7.26
C ARG A 237 13.28 20.95 7.60
N GLY A 238 13.61 21.83 6.67
CA GLY A 238 14.73 22.78 6.78
C GLY A 238 16.07 22.16 6.38
N ASP A 239 17.00 23.04 6.01
CA ASP A 239 18.33 22.65 5.53
C ASP A 239 19.13 21.86 6.57
N ALA A 240 19.16 22.34 7.81
CA ALA A 240 19.94 21.72 8.89
C ALA A 240 19.57 20.24 9.11
N ALA A 241 18.28 19.88 9.01
CA ALA A 241 17.82 18.51 9.19
C ALA A 241 18.29 17.60 8.04
N VAL A 242 18.29 18.11 6.81
CA VAL A 242 18.74 17.37 5.62
C VAL A 242 20.27 17.29 5.55
N ASP A 243 20.97 18.36 5.91
CA ASP A 243 22.43 18.40 5.96
C ASP A 243 22.99 17.36 6.93
N ALA A 244 22.31 17.13 8.07
CA ALA A 244 22.70 16.12 9.06
C ALA A 244 22.75 14.69 8.50
N ILE A 245 22.04 14.41 7.39
CA ILE A 245 22.06 13.11 6.72
C ILE A 245 22.66 13.17 5.31
N THR A 246 23.16 14.31 4.86
CA THR A 246 23.77 14.46 3.54
C THR A 246 25.13 13.76 3.52
N LEU A 247 25.45 13.08 2.42
CA LEU A 247 26.76 12.50 2.22
C LEU A 247 27.76 13.59 1.82
N PRO A 248 29.04 13.49 2.25
CA PRO A 248 30.06 14.41 1.78
C PRO A 248 30.16 14.28 0.27
N THR A 249 30.07 15.39 -0.46
CA THR A 249 30.37 15.41 -1.89
C THR A 249 31.81 14.92 -2.05
N ALA A 250 32.05 13.92 -2.89
CA ALA A 250 33.42 13.55 -3.25
C ALA A 250 34.04 14.78 -3.92
N THR A 251 34.85 15.52 -3.17
CA THR A 251 35.60 16.65 -3.70
C THR A 251 36.42 16.11 -4.86
N SER A 252 36.13 16.59 -6.07
CA SER A 252 37.00 16.38 -7.21
C SER A 252 38.38 16.90 -6.80
N VAL A 253 39.29 15.98 -6.49
CA VAL A 253 40.71 16.25 -6.45
C VAL A 253 41.08 16.58 -7.89
N ARG A 254 40.95 17.87 -8.23
CA ARG A 254 41.60 18.45 -9.39
C ARG A 254 43.06 18.65 -8.99
N SER A 255 43.90 17.72 -9.42
CA SER A 255 45.31 17.99 -9.70
C SER A 255 45.43 18.45 -11.14
#